data_AF-B9DPI3-F1
#
_entry.id   AF-B9DPI3-F1
#
_cell.length_a   1.000
_cell.length_b   1.000
_cell.length_c   1.000
_cell.angle_alpha   90.00
_cell.angle_beta   90.00
_cell.angle_gamma   90.00
#
_symmetry.space_group_name_H-M   'P 1'
#
loop_
_entity.id
_entity.type
_entity.pdbx_description
1 polymer ?
#
loop_
_entity_poly.entity_id
_entity_poly.type
_entity_poly.pdbx_seq_one_letter_code
_entity_poly.pdbx_strand_id
1 'polypeptide(L)'
;MKIKLVILGIICAVLLYFSYVGLGASSDKIIIQTNADEEAIAAMETALDHHGYKGQYIVQPQSTSELGGKIMAEGKSIDADIVTQASYYLESAQKEHHMFVPIHSTMNQHELKQYPDYMSPILGNMGSLFVNTKVLKEKHLPVPKSIKDLTKPEYKNEISFPNIMDSSTGWLLLQGVISEYGDKEGQQIIKKLIVNAGPHLESSGSGPLKKVQSGEAAVGAGLRNQAIDAEKDGEPIKYIDPSEGNFSLTEAAAVVKKAARNNKKQRKWLK
;
A
#
# COMPACT_ATOMS: atom_id res chain seq x y z
N MET A 1 -8.99 23.77 -57.34
CA MET A 1 -7.79 23.89 -56.47
C MET A 1 -7.97 24.86 -55.31
N LYS A 2 -8.54 26.05 -55.52
CA LYS A 2 -8.71 27.09 -54.49
C LYS A 2 -9.56 26.67 -53.27
N ILE A 3 -10.64 25.91 -53.48
CA ILE A 3 -11.54 25.46 -52.39
C ILE A 3 -10.86 24.44 -51.45
N LYS A 4 -10.02 23.54 -51.99
CA LYS A 4 -9.29 22.55 -51.17
C LYS A 4 -8.24 23.21 -50.26
N LEU A 5 -7.60 24.29 -50.73
CA LEU A 5 -6.65 25.08 -49.92
C LEU A 5 -7.35 25.85 -48.80
N VAL A 6 -8.54 26.37 -49.03
CA VAL A 6 -9.34 27.06 -48.00
C VAL A 6 -9.80 26.09 -46.92
N ILE A 7 -10.28 24.89 -47.31
CA ILE A 7 -10.70 23.85 -46.36
C ILE A 7 -9.51 23.37 -45.51
N LEU A 8 -8.34 23.17 -46.12
CA LEU A 8 -7.13 22.75 -45.40
C LEU A 8 -6.67 23.83 -44.39
N GLY A 9 -6.76 25.12 -44.78
CA GLY A 9 -6.45 26.23 -43.88
C GLY A 9 -7.38 26.31 -42.67
N ILE A 10 -8.68 26.07 -42.86
CA ILE A 10 -9.67 26.03 -41.77
C ILE A 10 -9.41 24.85 -40.83
N ILE A 11 -9.10 23.66 -41.38
CA ILE A 11 -8.78 22.48 -40.56
C ILE A 11 -7.51 22.70 -39.74
N CYS A 12 -6.46 23.28 -40.32
CA CYS A 12 -5.25 23.63 -39.58
C CYS A 12 -5.52 24.69 -38.50
N ALA A 13 -6.38 25.68 -38.77
CA ALA A 13 -6.76 26.69 -37.78
C ALA A 13 -7.58 26.10 -36.62
N VAL A 14 -8.48 25.15 -36.90
CA VAL A 14 -9.25 24.42 -35.86
C VAL A 14 -8.33 23.53 -35.03
N LEU A 15 -7.39 22.81 -35.67
CA LEU A 15 -6.40 21.99 -34.96
C LEU A 15 -5.47 22.85 -34.09
N LEU A 16 -5.03 24.01 -34.58
CA LEU A 16 -4.25 24.97 -33.79
C LEU A 16 -5.06 25.58 -32.66
N TYR A 17 -6.36 25.85 -32.86
CA TYR A 17 -7.25 26.32 -31.80
C TYR A 17 -7.45 25.25 -30.71
N PHE A 18 -7.65 23.98 -31.07
CA PHE A 18 -7.70 22.87 -30.11
C PHE A 18 -6.36 22.64 -29.40
N SER A 19 -5.23 22.88 -30.08
CA SER A 19 -3.90 22.84 -29.47
C SER A 19 -3.70 23.97 -28.45
N TYR A 20 -4.28 25.14 -28.69
CA TYR A 20 -4.20 26.31 -27.81
C TYR A 20 -5.15 26.19 -26.61
N VAL A 21 -6.36 25.65 -26.82
CA VAL A 21 -7.36 25.44 -25.75
C VAL A 21 -7.02 24.18 -24.91
N GLY A 22 -6.38 23.17 -25.51
CA GLY A 22 -5.92 21.96 -24.82
C GLY A 22 -4.70 22.16 -23.92
N LEU A 23 -4.01 23.30 -24.01
CA LEU A 23 -2.83 23.62 -23.19
C LEU A 23 -3.13 24.44 -21.91
N GLY A 24 -4.41 24.69 -21.59
CA GLY A 24 -4.79 25.75 -20.64
C GLY A 24 -5.77 25.38 -19.54
N ALA A 25 -6.10 24.11 -19.32
CA ALA A 25 -6.88 23.69 -18.16
C ALA A 25 -6.01 22.85 -17.22
N SER A 26 -5.03 23.48 -16.57
CA SER A 26 -4.55 22.95 -15.30
C SER A 26 -5.77 22.88 -14.40
N SER A 27 -6.29 21.69 -14.12
CA SER A 27 -7.23 21.58 -13.02
C SER A 27 -6.50 22.09 -11.78
N ASP A 28 -7.00 23.13 -11.13
CA ASP A 28 -6.49 23.63 -9.84
C ASP A 28 -6.57 22.58 -8.71
N LYS A 29 -7.06 21.38 -9.04
CA LYS A 29 -7.11 20.23 -8.17
C LYS A 29 -5.72 19.66 -7.92
N ILE A 30 -5.51 19.27 -6.67
CA ILE A 30 -4.33 18.53 -6.22
C ILE A 30 -4.53 17.06 -6.57
N ILE A 31 -3.57 16.47 -7.29
CA ILE A 31 -3.58 15.04 -7.62
C ILE A 31 -2.90 14.28 -6.48
N ILE A 32 -3.65 13.40 -5.83
CA ILE A 32 -3.17 12.48 -4.80
C ILE A 32 -3.12 11.08 -5.41
N GLN A 33 -1.93 10.54 -5.62
CA GLN A 33 -1.77 9.12 -5.99
C GLN A 33 -1.49 8.30 -4.75
N THR A 34 -2.25 7.22 -4.55
CA THR A 34 -2.27 6.46 -3.30
C THR A 34 -2.22 4.96 -3.51
N ASN A 35 -1.49 4.26 -2.65
CA ASN A 35 -1.55 2.79 -2.53
C ASN A 35 -2.57 2.30 -1.48
N ALA A 36 -3.23 3.22 -0.79
CA ALA A 36 -4.09 2.89 0.35
C ALA A 36 -5.38 2.19 -0.07
N ASP A 37 -5.90 1.34 0.81
CA ASP A 37 -7.18 0.65 0.63
C ASP A 37 -8.37 1.62 0.69
N GLU A 38 -9.53 1.20 0.18
CA GLU A 38 -10.74 2.05 0.05
C GLU A 38 -11.17 2.70 1.38
N GLU A 39 -11.05 1.99 2.50
CA GLU A 39 -11.37 2.54 3.83
C GLU A 39 -10.42 3.69 4.22
N ALA A 40 -9.13 3.52 3.99
CA ALA A 40 -8.13 4.54 4.25
C ALA A 40 -8.29 5.74 3.31
N ILE A 41 -8.69 5.50 2.06
CA ILE A 41 -9.06 6.57 1.12
C ILE A 41 -10.28 7.34 1.65
N ALA A 42 -11.34 6.66 2.05
CA ALA A 42 -12.55 7.30 2.58
C ALA A 42 -12.24 8.13 3.85
N ALA A 43 -11.37 7.63 4.74
CA ALA A 43 -10.90 8.36 5.91
C ALA A 43 -10.10 9.62 5.52
N MET A 44 -9.19 9.50 4.54
CA MET A 44 -8.41 10.62 4.01
C MET A 44 -9.32 11.69 3.36
N GLU A 45 -10.27 11.29 2.53
CA GLU A 45 -11.23 12.20 1.88
C GLU A 45 -12.10 12.90 2.93
N THR A 46 -12.61 12.17 3.92
CA THR A 46 -13.40 12.73 5.04
C THR A 46 -12.59 13.79 5.80
N ALA A 47 -11.32 13.50 6.12
CA ALA A 47 -10.45 14.44 6.81
C ALA A 47 -10.21 15.70 5.96
N LEU A 48 -9.90 15.55 4.67
CA LEU A 48 -9.69 16.68 3.76
C LEU A 48 -10.96 17.53 3.60
N ASP A 49 -12.12 16.90 3.46
CA ASP A 49 -13.41 17.57 3.32
C ASP A 49 -13.78 18.35 4.59
N HIS A 50 -13.60 17.75 5.78
CA HIS A 50 -13.80 18.43 7.07
C HIS A 50 -12.91 19.67 7.24
N HIS A 51 -11.71 19.66 6.65
CA HIS A 51 -10.81 20.81 6.63
C HIS A 51 -11.05 21.80 5.47
N GLY A 52 -12.17 21.67 4.75
CA GLY A 52 -12.59 22.62 3.73
C GLY A 52 -11.92 22.44 2.37
N TYR A 53 -11.30 21.28 2.11
CA TYR A 53 -10.64 20.99 0.84
C TYR A 53 -11.53 20.24 -0.16
N LYS A 54 -12.81 20.06 0.15
CA LYS A 54 -13.78 19.40 -0.73
C LYS A 54 -13.76 19.98 -2.15
N GLY A 55 -13.65 19.10 -3.14
CA GLY A 55 -13.61 19.46 -4.56
C GLY A 55 -12.27 20.01 -5.05
N GLN A 56 -11.27 20.15 -4.18
CA GLN A 56 -9.94 20.67 -4.52
C GLN A 56 -8.90 19.58 -4.81
N TYR A 57 -9.29 18.31 -4.82
CA TYR A 57 -8.39 17.19 -5.05
C TYR A 57 -9.02 16.12 -5.95
N ILE A 58 -8.16 15.24 -6.46
CA ILE A 58 -8.51 13.99 -7.12
C ILE A 58 -7.65 12.91 -6.48
N VAL A 59 -8.27 11.85 -5.95
CA VAL A 59 -7.56 10.66 -5.48
C VAL A 59 -7.49 9.64 -6.61
N GLN A 60 -6.30 9.09 -6.84
CA GLN A 60 -6.00 8.09 -7.85
C GLN A 60 -5.40 6.86 -7.16
N PRO A 61 -6.21 5.82 -6.88
CA PRO A 61 -5.72 4.59 -6.27
C PRO A 61 -4.93 3.76 -7.28
N GLN A 62 -3.84 3.15 -6.83
CA GLN A 62 -3.00 2.24 -7.58
C GLN A 62 -2.47 1.15 -6.63
N SER A 63 -2.03 0.01 -7.16
CA SER A 63 -1.39 -0.99 -6.28
C SER A 63 -0.05 -0.48 -5.74
N THR A 64 0.38 -0.98 -4.59
CA THR A 64 1.69 -0.64 -3.96
C THR A 64 2.85 -0.78 -4.96
N SER A 65 2.91 -1.88 -5.71
CA SER A 65 3.98 -2.15 -6.67
C SER A 65 3.89 -1.25 -7.91
N GLU A 66 2.69 -0.98 -8.41
CA GLU A 66 2.47 -0.12 -9.58
C GLU A 66 2.88 1.32 -9.27
N LEU A 67 2.36 1.91 -8.19
CA LEU A 67 2.72 3.28 -7.79
C LEU A 67 4.18 3.35 -7.36
N GLY A 68 4.71 2.33 -6.67
CA GLY A 68 6.13 2.24 -6.35
C GLY A 68 7.02 2.27 -7.60
N GLY A 69 6.71 1.45 -8.60
CA GLY A 69 7.42 1.44 -9.88
C GLY A 69 7.30 2.77 -10.63
N LYS A 70 6.11 3.37 -10.64
CA LYS A 70 5.86 4.67 -11.27
C LYS A 70 6.66 5.80 -10.61
N ILE A 71 6.67 5.88 -9.28
CA ILE A 71 7.47 6.86 -8.52
C ILE A 71 8.96 6.71 -8.87
N MET A 72 9.47 5.48 -8.91
CA MET A 72 10.88 5.23 -9.23
C MET A 72 11.23 5.56 -10.68
N ALA A 73 10.31 5.34 -11.64
CA ALA A 73 10.54 5.61 -13.05
C ALA A 73 10.40 7.09 -13.43
N GLU A 74 9.38 7.77 -12.89
CA GLU A 74 9.02 9.13 -13.31
C GLU A 74 9.66 10.22 -12.42
N GLY A 75 10.04 9.89 -11.18
CA GLY A 75 10.65 10.83 -10.25
C GLY A 75 9.83 12.13 -10.13
N LYS A 76 10.49 13.29 -10.25
CA LYS A 76 9.82 14.61 -10.18
C LYS A 76 8.74 14.83 -11.27
N SER A 77 8.84 14.10 -12.38
CA SER A 77 7.97 14.21 -13.55
C SER A 77 6.64 13.47 -13.39
N ILE A 78 6.46 12.70 -12.31
CA ILE A 78 5.19 12.05 -12.00
C ILE A 78 4.02 13.04 -12.09
N ASP A 79 2.83 12.64 -12.46
CA ASP A 79 1.68 13.55 -12.54
C ASP A 79 1.09 13.92 -11.17
N ALA A 80 1.44 13.19 -10.10
CA ALA A 80 1.00 13.47 -8.74
C ALA A 80 1.60 14.75 -8.12
N ASP A 81 0.79 15.48 -7.35
CA ASP A 81 1.22 16.55 -6.45
C ASP A 81 1.59 16.02 -5.06
N ILE A 82 0.81 15.04 -4.58
CA ILE A 82 1.01 14.32 -3.32
C ILE A 82 1.00 12.83 -3.64
N VAL A 83 1.92 12.09 -3.03
CA VAL A 83 1.91 10.63 -3.05
C VAL A 83 1.72 10.10 -1.64
N THR A 84 0.89 9.08 -1.48
CA THR A 84 0.80 8.27 -0.27
C THR A 84 1.25 6.86 -0.60
N GLN A 85 2.29 6.41 0.09
CA GLN A 85 2.99 5.18 -0.24
C GLN A 85 3.70 4.60 0.98
N ALA A 86 4.02 3.31 0.94
CA ALA A 86 4.98 2.69 1.85
C ALA A 86 6.26 3.54 2.02
N SER A 87 6.66 3.79 3.27
CA SER A 87 7.76 4.72 3.58
C SER A 87 9.07 4.35 2.89
N TYR A 88 9.35 3.04 2.71
CA TYR A 88 10.57 2.58 2.05
C TYR A 88 10.64 2.96 0.57
N TYR A 89 9.51 3.05 -0.14
CA TYR A 89 9.48 3.54 -1.53
C TYR A 89 9.77 5.03 -1.56
N LEU A 90 9.22 5.80 -0.62
CA LEU A 90 9.48 7.24 -0.52
C LEU A 90 10.95 7.52 -0.18
N GLU A 91 11.53 6.74 0.73
CA GLU A 91 12.95 6.83 1.07
C GLU A 91 13.84 6.51 -0.15
N SER A 92 13.51 5.44 -0.88
CA SER A 92 14.24 5.03 -2.08
C SER A 92 14.15 6.09 -3.19
N ALA A 93 12.95 6.59 -3.44
CA ALA A 93 12.70 7.64 -4.42
C ALA A 93 13.37 8.97 -4.03
N GLN A 94 13.40 9.31 -2.74
CA GLN A 94 14.09 10.51 -2.29
C GLN A 94 15.61 10.39 -2.45
N LYS A 95 16.17 9.21 -2.16
CA LYS A 95 17.60 8.93 -2.33
C LYS A 95 18.02 9.01 -3.79
N GLU A 96 17.20 8.53 -4.71
CA GLU A 96 17.51 8.50 -6.14
C GLU A 96 17.21 9.84 -6.84
N HIS A 97 16.05 10.45 -6.56
CA HIS A 97 15.52 11.56 -7.36
C HIS A 97 15.48 12.92 -6.64
N HIS A 98 15.70 12.94 -5.31
CA HIS A 98 15.52 14.13 -4.47
C HIS A 98 14.19 14.86 -4.75
N MET A 99 13.10 14.09 -4.83
CA MET A 99 11.84 14.52 -5.44
C MET A 99 10.81 15.07 -4.46
N PHE A 100 11.01 14.97 -3.15
CA PHE A 100 10.05 15.47 -2.16
C PHE A 100 10.51 16.79 -1.53
N VAL A 101 9.54 17.63 -1.18
CA VAL A 101 9.80 18.88 -0.44
C VAL A 101 9.72 18.66 1.07
N PRO A 102 10.55 19.32 1.89
CA PRO A 102 10.44 19.25 3.35
C PRO A 102 9.08 19.76 3.83
N ILE A 103 8.37 18.98 4.63
CA ILE A 103 7.06 19.30 5.18
C ILE A 103 7.21 19.77 6.63
N HIS A 104 8.20 19.25 7.36
CA HIS A 104 8.36 19.41 8.81
C HIS A 104 7.04 19.13 9.54
N SER A 105 6.60 17.86 9.45
CA SER A 105 5.37 17.39 10.10
C SER A 105 5.47 17.54 11.62
N THR A 106 4.38 17.98 12.25
CA THR A 106 4.28 18.01 13.72
C THR A 106 3.92 16.65 14.30
N MET A 107 3.45 15.72 13.46
CA MET A 107 3.06 14.36 13.86
C MET A 107 4.25 13.53 14.38
N ASN A 108 5.48 13.83 13.92
CA ASN A 108 6.69 13.08 14.29
C ASN A 108 7.21 13.39 15.70
N GLN A 109 6.69 14.41 16.40
CA GLN A 109 7.28 14.92 17.64
C GLN A 109 7.12 13.98 18.85
N HIS A 110 6.19 13.02 18.77
CA HIS A 110 5.90 12.08 19.86
C HIS A 110 6.01 10.60 19.44
N GLU A 111 6.47 10.31 18.22
CA GLU A 111 6.57 8.94 17.73
C GLU A 111 7.91 8.25 18.10
N LEU A 112 7.83 6.96 18.42
CA LEU A 112 9.00 6.11 18.73
C LEU A 112 9.98 6.01 17.55
N LYS A 113 9.45 6.07 16.32
CA LYS A 113 10.23 6.07 15.09
C LYS A 113 10.22 7.48 14.49
N GLN A 114 11.41 8.02 14.25
CA GLN A 114 11.57 9.31 13.60
C GLN A 114 11.54 9.13 12.07
N TYR A 115 10.70 9.89 11.40
CA TYR A 115 10.63 9.93 9.95
C TYR A 115 11.36 11.16 9.39
N PRO A 116 12.05 11.01 8.25
CA PRO A 116 12.60 12.14 7.51
C PRO A 116 11.62 13.29 7.30
N ASP A 117 12.15 14.51 7.24
CA ASP A 117 11.39 15.76 7.23
C ASP A 117 10.56 16.01 5.97
N TYR A 118 10.74 15.19 4.93
CA TYR A 118 10.04 15.25 3.64
C TYR A 118 8.81 14.34 3.55
N MET A 119 8.51 13.57 4.59
CA MET A 119 7.29 12.76 4.66
C MET A 119 6.60 12.86 6.02
N SER A 120 5.29 12.61 6.03
CA SER A 120 4.49 12.49 7.25
C SER A 120 3.87 11.09 7.29
N PRO A 121 4.08 10.30 8.36
CA PRO A 121 3.38 9.03 8.53
C PRO A 121 1.87 9.28 8.60
N ILE A 122 1.08 8.42 7.96
CA ILE A 122 -0.39 8.53 7.91
C ILE A 122 -1.09 7.23 8.30
N LEU A 123 -0.44 6.07 8.12
CA LEU A 123 -1.01 4.78 8.45
C LEU A 123 0.06 3.82 8.95
N GLY A 124 -0.22 3.16 10.08
CA GLY A 124 0.58 2.05 10.60
C GLY A 124 -0.12 0.73 10.33
N ASN A 125 0.35 0.02 9.31
CA ASN A 125 -0.13 -1.32 8.98
C ASN A 125 0.71 -2.35 9.72
N MET A 126 0.04 -3.21 10.50
CA MET A 126 0.72 -4.25 11.26
C MET A 126 0.18 -5.61 10.86
N GLY A 127 1.06 -6.46 10.34
CA GLY A 127 0.76 -7.83 10.00
C GLY A 127 0.63 -8.72 11.21
N SER A 128 -0.15 -9.79 11.11
CA SER A 128 -0.23 -10.85 12.12
C SER A 128 -0.59 -12.18 11.47
N LEU A 129 -0.44 -13.27 12.23
CA LEU A 129 -1.13 -14.51 11.90
C LEU A 129 -2.58 -14.40 12.38
N PHE A 130 -3.51 -15.00 11.66
CA PHE A 130 -4.87 -15.24 12.15
C PHE A 130 -5.16 -16.72 12.15
N VAL A 131 -5.96 -17.16 13.13
CA VAL A 131 -6.32 -18.55 13.33
C VAL A 131 -7.83 -18.70 13.44
N ASN A 132 -8.38 -19.72 12.78
CA ASN A 132 -9.74 -20.17 13.03
C ASN A 132 -9.72 -21.19 14.17
N THR A 133 -10.17 -20.75 15.35
CA THR A 133 -10.14 -21.55 16.58
C THR A 133 -10.98 -22.82 16.51
N LYS A 134 -12.05 -22.84 15.69
CA LYS A 134 -12.86 -24.05 15.48
C LYS A 134 -12.12 -25.05 14.60
N VAL A 135 -11.57 -24.59 13.47
CA VAL A 135 -10.84 -25.45 12.53
C VAL A 135 -9.58 -26.04 13.16
N LEU A 136 -8.83 -25.25 13.93
CA LEU A 136 -7.67 -25.76 14.68
C LEU A 136 -8.08 -26.91 15.61
N LYS A 137 -9.20 -26.77 16.32
CA LYS A 137 -9.71 -27.79 17.24
C LYS A 137 -10.19 -29.04 16.48
N GLU A 138 -10.96 -28.86 15.41
CA GLU A 138 -11.53 -29.94 14.59
C GLU A 138 -10.45 -30.78 13.91
N LYS A 139 -9.39 -30.13 13.41
CA LYS A 139 -8.27 -30.78 12.73
C LYS A 139 -7.12 -31.18 13.66
N HIS A 140 -7.28 -30.96 14.98
CA HIS A 140 -6.26 -31.24 15.99
C HIS A 140 -4.91 -30.56 15.72
N LEU A 141 -4.95 -29.35 15.14
CA LEU A 141 -3.77 -28.56 14.84
C LEU A 141 -3.33 -27.77 16.08
N PRO A 142 -2.02 -27.73 16.38
CA PRO A 142 -1.53 -26.87 17.44
C PRO A 142 -1.77 -25.40 17.11
N VAL A 143 -1.81 -24.54 18.12
CA VAL A 143 -1.82 -23.09 17.90
C VAL A 143 -0.38 -22.66 17.58
N PRO A 144 -0.11 -22.02 16.43
CA PRO A 144 1.23 -21.58 16.07
C PRO A 144 1.68 -20.43 16.97
N LYS A 145 2.98 -20.36 17.27
CA LYS A 145 3.59 -19.23 17.99
C LYS A 145 4.49 -18.38 17.09
N SER A 146 4.84 -18.91 15.94
CA SER A 146 5.77 -18.34 14.99
C SER A 146 5.29 -18.59 13.56
N ILE A 147 5.78 -17.79 12.61
CA ILE A 147 5.62 -18.07 11.18
C ILE A 147 6.35 -19.38 10.84
N LYS A 148 7.51 -19.64 11.45
CA LYS A 148 8.29 -20.86 11.27
C LYS A 148 7.52 -22.13 11.68
N ASP A 149 6.64 -22.07 12.68
CA ASP A 149 5.81 -23.22 13.07
C ASP A 149 4.94 -23.73 11.91
N LEU A 150 4.51 -22.82 11.02
CA LEU A 150 3.66 -23.13 9.88
C LEU A 150 4.39 -23.91 8.78
N THR A 151 5.70 -24.12 8.91
CA THR A 151 6.49 -25.01 8.05
C THR A 151 6.40 -26.48 8.45
N LYS A 152 5.78 -26.81 9.59
CA LYS A 152 5.60 -28.19 10.06
C LYS A 152 4.61 -28.94 9.16
N PRO A 153 4.77 -30.27 9.00
CA PRO A 153 3.95 -31.07 8.09
C PRO A 153 2.47 -31.10 8.47
N GLU A 154 2.13 -30.91 9.74
CA GLU A 154 0.74 -30.81 10.22
C GLU A 154 -0.03 -29.65 9.57
N TYR A 155 0.65 -28.60 9.10
CA TYR A 155 0.04 -27.44 8.47
C TYR A 155 -0.08 -27.53 6.94
N LYS A 156 0.21 -28.69 6.35
CA LYS A 156 0.16 -28.86 4.89
C LYS A 156 -1.26 -28.72 4.36
N ASN A 157 -1.46 -27.79 3.43
CA ASN A 157 -2.76 -27.34 2.89
C ASN A 157 -3.69 -26.73 3.94
N GLU A 158 -3.16 -26.31 5.09
CA GLU A 158 -3.94 -25.75 6.21
C GLU A 158 -3.63 -24.27 6.46
N ILE A 159 -2.81 -23.66 5.61
CA ILE A 159 -2.36 -22.28 5.77
C ILE A 159 -2.67 -21.47 4.52
N SER A 160 -3.03 -20.20 4.69
CA SER A 160 -3.22 -19.27 3.58
C SER A 160 -2.30 -18.06 3.73
N PHE A 161 -1.63 -17.70 2.64
CA PHE A 161 -0.67 -16.60 2.61
C PHE A 161 -0.86 -15.74 1.37
N PRO A 162 -0.59 -14.43 1.45
CA PRO A 162 -0.53 -13.60 0.27
C PRO A 162 0.70 -13.96 -0.55
N ASN A 163 0.55 -14.03 -1.87
CA ASN A 163 1.64 -14.26 -2.80
C ASN A 163 2.61 -13.08 -2.72
N ILE A 164 3.86 -13.38 -2.41
CA ILE A 164 4.94 -12.41 -2.25
C ILE A 164 5.17 -11.60 -3.55
N MET A 165 4.90 -12.20 -4.72
CA MET A 165 5.07 -11.53 -6.01
C MET A 165 3.97 -10.52 -6.32
N ASP A 166 2.79 -10.69 -5.73
CA ASP A 166 1.59 -9.93 -6.10
C ASP A 166 1.16 -8.95 -4.99
N SER A 167 1.54 -9.22 -3.73
CA SER A 167 1.04 -8.53 -2.54
C SER A 167 2.14 -7.95 -1.66
N SER A 168 2.01 -6.66 -1.32
CA SER A 168 2.89 -5.98 -0.37
C SER A 168 2.86 -6.64 1.01
N THR A 169 1.72 -7.19 1.44
CA THR A 169 1.62 -7.97 2.68
C THR A 169 2.48 -9.24 2.62
N GLY A 170 2.55 -9.90 1.46
CA GLY A 170 3.44 -11.04 1.23
C GLY A 170 4.91 -10.64 1.30
N TRP A 171 5.28 -9.50 0.71
CA TRP A 171 6.62 -8.93 0.83
C TRP A 171 7.01 -8.63 2.27
N LEU A 172 6.12 -8.02 3.06
CA LEU A 172 6.37 -7.72 4.47
C LEU A 172 6.61 -8.98 5.29
N LEU A 173 5.84 -10.04 5.02
CA LEU A 173 6.06 -11.33 5.66
C LEU A 173 7.44 -11.90 5.32
N LEU A 174 7.84 -11.87 4.05
CA LEU A 174 9.17 -12.29 3.62
C LEU A 174 10.27 -11.52 4.37
N GLN A 175 10.13 -10.20 4.49
CA GLN A 175 11.07 -9.36 5.22
C GLN A 175 11.14 -9.73 6.70
N GLY A 176 10.02 -9.98 7.36
CA GLY A 176 10.00 -10.42 8.76
C GLY A 176 10.76 -11.73 8.97
N VAL A 177 10.50 -12.72 8.10
CA VAL A 177 11.18 -14.02 8.14
C VAL A 177 12.69 -13.88 7.87
N ILE A 178 13.08 -13.08 6.88
CA ILE A 178 14.51 -12.85 6.57
C ILE A 178 15.19 -12.06 7.70
N SER A 179 14.52 -11.08 8.29
CA SER A 179 15.09 -10.28 9.38
C SER A 179 15.41 -11.13 10.60
N GLU A 180 14.55 -12.08 10.94
CA GLU A 180 14.75 -12.94 12.12
C GLU A 180 15.74 -14.08 11.86
N TYR A 181 15.65 -14.74 10.70
CA TYR A 181 16.40 -15.98 10.44
C TYR A 181 17.58 -15.81 9.46
N GLY A 182 17.75 -14.63 8.87
CA GLY A 182 18.75 -14.37 7.84
C GLY A 182 18.41 -15.02 6.49
N ASP A 183 19.15 -14.63 5.44
CA ASP A 183 18.82 -14.98 4.05
C ASP A 183 18.68 -16.48 3.79
N LYS A 184 19.64 -17.29 4.26
CA LYS A 184 19.69 -18.72 3.92
C LYS A 184 18.54 -19.50 4.57
N GLU A 185 18.32 -19.30 5.87
CA GLU A 185 17.27 -20.00 6.59
C GLU A 185 15.89 -19.42 6.23
N GLY A 186 15.78 -18.09 6.12
CA GLY A 186 14.56 -17.42 5.69
C GLY A 186 14.07 -17.92 4.32
N GLN A 187 14.96 -18.07 3.34
CA GLN A 187 14.60 -18.67 2.05
C GLN A 187 14.07 -20.11 2.17
N GLN A 188 14.61 -20.92 3.09
CA GLN A 188 14.11 -22.28 3.31
C GLN A 188 12.73 -22.27 3.97
N ILE A 189 12.50 -21.38 4.93
CA ILE A 189 11.21 -21.20 5.59
C ILE A 189 10.15 -20.82 4.55
N ILE A 190 10.42 -19.81 3.74
CA ILE A 190 9.48 -19.32 2.71
C ILE A 190 9.13 -20.41 1.69
N LYS A 191 10.12 -21.19 1.24
CA LYS A 191 9.86 -22.34 0.36
C LYS A 191 8.91 -23.35 1.00
N LYS A 192 9.09 -23.65 2.29
CA LYS A 192 8.21 -24.57 3.02
C LYS A 192 6.80 -23.99 3.23
N LEU A 193 6.69 -22.69 3.50
CA LEU A 193 5.40 -22.01 3.61
C LEU A 193 4.64 -22.08 2.29
N ILE A 194 5.29 -21.84 1.15
CA ILE A 194 4.67 -21.98 -0.18
C ILE A 194 4.14 -23.41 -0.40
N VAL A 195 4.93 -24.42 -0.04
CA VAL A 195 4.53 -25.83 -0.15
C VAL A 195 3.34 -26.15 0.74
N ASN A 196 3.33 -25.65 1.99
CA ASN A 196 2.24 -25.89 2.91
C ASN A 196 0.99 -25.05 2.60
N ALA A 197 1.13 -23.88 1.99
CA ALA A 197 0.00 -23.08 1.54
C ALA A 197 -0.72 -23.75 0.36
N GLY A 198 0.04 -24.40 -0.53
CA GLY A 198 -0.51 -25.15 -1.65
C GLY A 198 -1.45 -24.28 -2.49
N PRO A 199 -2.74 -24.64 -2.65
CA PRO A 199 -3.70 -23.86 -3.44
C PRO A 199 -4.16 -22.56 -2.75
N HIS A 200 -3.79 -22.33 -1.49
CA HIS A 200 -4.25 -21.19 -0.69
C HIS A 200 -3.26 -20.01 -0.70
N LEU A 201 -2.49 -19.87 -1.77
CA LEU A 201 -1.76 -18.64 -2.07
C LEU A 201 -2.69 -17.63 -2.74
N GLU A 202 -2.80 -16.46 -2.14
CA GLU A 202 -3.76 -15.44 -2.53
C GLU A 202 -3.03 -14.27 -3.19
N SER A 203 -3.54 -13.76 -4.31
CA SER A 203 -2.93 -12.62 -5.00
C SER A 203 -3.10 -11.29 -4.25
N SER A 204 -3.97 -11.24 -3.25
CA SER A 204 -4.26 -10.04 -2.46
C SER A 204 -3.86 -10.22 -0.98
N GLY A 205 -3.52 -9.12 -0.31
CA GLY A 205 -3.20 -9.12 1.13
C GLY A 205 -4.38 -9.48 2.05
N SER A 206 -5.62 -9.28 1.58
CA SER A 206 -6.86 -9.57 2.33
C SER A 206 -7.47 -10.93 2.02
N GLY A 207 -7.08 -11.57 0.91
CA GLY A 207 -7.57 -12.91 0.52
C GLY A 207 -7.39 -13.98 1.60
N PRO A 208 -6.22 -14.05 2.28
CA PRO A 208 -5.94 -15.11 3.24
C PRO A 208 -6.94 -15.20 4.40
N LEU A 209 -7.49 -14.07 4.87
CA LEU A 209 -8.49 -14.08 5.95
C LEU A 209 -9.76 -14.80 5.50
N LYS A 210 -10.22 -14.57 4.27
CA LYS A 210 -11.43 -15.22 3.72
C LYS A 210 -11.33 -16.74 3.72
N LYS A 211 -10.13 -17.28 3.41
CA LYS A 211 -9.86 -18.72 3.46
C LYS A 211 -9.91 -19.28 4.88
N VAL A 212 -9.51 -18.49 5.86
CA VAL A 212 -9.59 -18.89 7.26
C VAL A 212 -11.00 -18.76 7.83
N GLN A 213 -11.76 -17.75 7.39
CA GLN A 213 -13.18 -17.60 7.73
C GLN A 213 -14.02 -18.76 7.17
N SER A 214 -13.78 -19.17 5.92
CA SER A 214 -14.47 -20.31 5.30
C SER A 214 -14.05 -21.67 5.88
N GLY A 215 -12.92 -21.71 6.59
CA GLY A 215 -12.32 -22.93 7.11
C GLY A 215 -11.59 -23.78 6.07
N GLU A 216 -11.39 -23.26 4.85
CA GLU A 216 -10.51 -23.85 3.84
C GLU A 216 -9.06 -23.90 4.34
N ALA A 217 -8.64 -22.90 5.12
CA ALA A 217 -7.37 -22.90 5.85
C ALA A 217 -7.63 -22.72 7.36
N ALA A 218 -6.77 -23.30 8.20
CA ALA A 218 -6.85 -23.15 9.65
C ALA A 218 -6.13 -21.89 10.14
N VAL A 219 -5.05 -21.51 9.45
CA VAL A 219 -4.21 -20.36 9.78
C VAL A 219 -3.97 -19.53 8.52
N GLY A 220 -3.76 -18.24 8.65
CA GLY A 220 -3.14 -17.47 7.58
C GLY A 220 -2.47 -16.21 8.08
N ALA A 221 -2.00 -15.39 7.15
CA ALA A 221 -1.37 -14.12 7.49
C ALA A 221 -1.92 -12.96 6.67
N GLY A 222 -2.06 -11.83 7.33
CA GLY A 222 -2.61 -10.61 6.77
C GLY A 222 -2.43 -9.44 7.74
N LEU A 223 -3.18 -8.37 7.52
CA LEU A 223 -3.17 -7.23 8.44
C LEU A 223 -4.00 -7.54 9.69
N ARG A 224 -3.48 -7.16 10.86
CA ARG A 224 -4.05 -7.47 12.17
C ARG A 224 -5.43 -6.88 12.39
N ASN A 225 -5.70 -5.69 11.84
CA ASN A 225 -7.02 -5.06 11.91
C ASN A 225 -8.11 -5.97 11.33
N GLN A 226 -7.83 -6.67 10.23
CA GLN A 226 -8.80 -7.58 9.61
C GLN A 226 -9.25 -8.69 10.57
N ALA A 227 -8.32 -9.26 11.34
CA ALA A 227 -8.63 -10.28 12.34
C ALA A 227 -9.36 -9.71 13.57
N ILE A 228 -9.03 -8.47 13.96
CA ILE A 228 -9.73 -7.76 15.04
C ILE A 228 -11.19 -7.52 14.66
N ASP A 229 -11.44 -7.10 13.42
CA ASP A 229 -12.81 -6.81 12.97
C ASP A 229 -13.63 -8.10 12.83
N ALA A 230 -13.05 -9.18 12.30
CA ALA A 230 -13.69 -10.50 12.31
C ALA A 230 -14.02 -11.00 13.72
N GLU A 231 -13.12 -10.79 14.70
CA GLU A 231 -13.40 -11.15 16.11
C GLU A 231 -14.55 -10.32 16.69
N LYS A 232 -14.62 -9.01 16.39
CA LYS A 232 -15.73 -8.14 16.81
C LYS A 232 -17.08 -8.58 16.22
N ASP A 233 -17.06 -9.08 14.99
CA ASP A 233 -18.25 -9.61 14.30
C ASP A 233 -18.68 -11.00 14.84
N GLY A 234 -17.97 -11.52 15.85
CA GLY A 234 -18.31 -12.78 16.54
C GLY A 234 -17.82 -14.02 15.80
N GLU A 235 -16.96 -13.86 14.79
CA GLU A 235 -16.37 -14.98 14.08
C GLU A 235 -15.33 -15.71 14.96
N PRO A 236 -15.09 -17.02 14.75
CA PRO A 236 -14.14 -17.80 15.53
C PRO A 236 -12.67 -17.51 15.18
N ILE A 237 -12.35 -16.26 14.82
CA ILE A 237 -11.05 -15.80 14.37
C ILE A 237 -10.31 -15.12 15.53
N LYS A 238 -9.03 -15.43 15.68
CA LYS A 238 -8.11 -14.71 16.57
C LYS A 238 -6.84 -14.34 15.85
N TYR A 239 -6.22 -13.23 16.22
CA TYR A 239 -4.87 -12.92 15.76
C TYR A 239 -3.81 -13.50 16.72
N ILE A 240 -2.62 -13.75 16.19
CA ILE A 240 -1.42 -14.14 16.90
C ILE A 240 -0.28 -13.25 16.43
N ASP A 241 0.37 -12.59 17.37
CA ASP A 241 1.63 -11.89 17.14
C ASP A 241 2.75 -12.94 17.14
N PRO A 242 3.40 -13.19 15.98
CA PRO A 242 4.40 -14.25 15.87
C PRO A 242 5.69 -13.85 16.60
N SER A 243 6.45 -14.83 17.10
CA SER A 243 7.71 -14.59 17.82
C SER A 243 8.78 -13.87 17.00
N GLU A 244 8.75 -13.99 15.67
CA GLU A 244 9.59 -13.22 14.73
C GLU A 244 9.31 -11.71 14.75
N GLY A 245 8.24 -11.29 15.44
CA GLY A 245 7.72 -9.94 15.42
C GLY A 245 6.67 -9.75 14.33
N ASN A 246 5.78 -8.79 14.58
CA ASN A 246 4.82 -8.39 13.57
C ASN A 246 5.53 -7.68 12.42
N PHE A 247 5.21 -8.06 11.19
CA PHE A 247 5.70 -7.35 10.03
C PHE A 247 4.90 -6.05 9.87
N SER A 248 5.55 -4.91 10.11
CA SER A 248 4.90 -3.59 10.07
C SER A 248 5.33 -2.80 8.85
N LEU A 249 4.37 -2.13 8.23
CA LEU A 249 4.60 -1.09 7.24
C LEU A 249 4.05 0.23 7.76
N THR A 250 4.80 1.30 7.55
CA THR A 250 4.24 2.64 7.66
C THR A 250 4.01 3.19 6.27
N GLU A 251 2.79 3.60 5.99
CA GLU A 251 2.50 4.44 4.84
C GLU A 251 2.62 5.89 5.26
N ALA A 252 3.23 6.68 4.39
CA ALA A 252 3.47 8.08 4.62
C ALA A 252 3.03 8.88 3.40
N ALA A 253 2.71 10.14 3.64
CA ALA A 253 2.42 11.12 2.61
C ALA A 253 3.67 11.97 2.34
N ALA A 254 3.95 12.24 1.07
CA ALA A 254 5.01 13.15 0.65
C ALA A 254 4.53 14.09 -0.46
N VAL A 255 5.03 15.32 -0.45
CA VAL A 255 4.72 16.32 -1.49
C VAL A 255 5.78 16.29 -2.57
N VAL A 256 5.38 16.09 -3.82
CA VAL A 256 6.28 16.06 -4.98
C VAL A 256 6.77 17.47 -5.31
N LYS A 257 8.08 17.60 -5.52
CA LYS A 257 8.76 18.84 -5.92
C LYS A 257 8.50 19.14 -7.39
N LYS A 258 7.49 19.96 -7.67
CA LYS A 258 7.20 20.48 -9.01
C LYS A 258 8.00 21.76 -9.30
N ALA A 259 8.61 21.83 -10.48
CA ALA A 259 9.36 23.01 -10.92
C ALA A 259 8.46 24.25 -11.16
N ALA A 260 7.20 24.03 -11.52
CA ALA A 260 6.27 25.08 -11.94
C ALA A 260 5.16 25.42 -10.92
N ARG A 261 5.12 24.79 -9.73
CA ARG A 261 4.07 25.02 -8.73
C ARG A 261 4.64 25.44 -7.38
N ASN A 262 3.96 26.38 -6.73
CA ASN A 262 4.22 26.73 -5.33
C ASN A 262 3.61 25.66 -4.43
N ASN A 263 4.45 24.77 -3.88
CA ASN A 263 4.01 23.63 -3.07
C ASN A 263 3.46 24.01 -1.66
N LYS A 264 3.20 25.29 -1.39
CA LYS A 264 2.68 25.78 -0.09
C LYS A 264 1.37 25.12 0.30
N LYS A 265 0.43 24.96 -0.64
CA LYS A 265 -0.90 24.40 -0.38
C LYS A 265 -0.80 22.92 0.02
N GLN A 266 -0.05 22.13 -0.75
CA GLN A 266 0.26 20.73 -0.50
C GLN A 266 0.94 20.52 0.86
N ARG A 267 1.96 21.34 1.18
CA ARG A 267 2.66 21.27 2.47
C ARG A 267 1.77 21.60 3.66
N LYS A 268 0.72 22.42 3.47
CA LYS A 268 -0.27 22.71 4.52
C LYS A 268 -1.20 21.53 4.76
N TRP A 269 -1.51 20.73 3.74
CA TRP A 269 -2.41 19.58 3.88
C TRP A 269 -1.79 18.42 4.66
N LEU A 270 -0.46 18.34 4.70
CA LEU A 270 0.30 17.29 5.40
C LEU A 270 0.87 17.76 6.76
N LYS A 271 0.37 18.89 7.29
CA LYS A 271 0.71 19.40 8.62
C LYS A 271 -0.50 19.31 9.53
#